data_AF-A0A7S6MEE4-F1
#
_entry.id   AF-A0A7S6MEE4-F1
#
_cell.length_a   1.000
_cell.length_b   1.000
_cell.length_c   1.000
_cell.angle_alpha   90.00
_cell.angle_beta   90.00
_cell.angle_gamma   90.00
#
_symmetry.space_group_name_H-M   'P 1'
#
loop_
_entity.id
_entity.type
_entity.pdbx_description
1 polymer ?
#
loop_
_entity_poly.entity_id
_entity_poly.type
_entity_poly.pdbx_seq_one_letter_code
_entity_poly.pdbx_strand_id
1 'polypeptide(L)'
;MWNPFARKEREQDDAAVGSVEAGSSSRPRGHAEIAEVEHIGATAVITLTVTELTGVEAAERLTELLDQLAAAGSMNFILDVQNVQHMDSACLGTLVKSFRALDSIGGRIALVNADRSVQYLFKLTKLDRVFPICVDVMTALNVIERAATRAAG
;
A
#
# COMPACT_ATOMS: atom_id res chain seq x y z
N MET A 1 -22.34 -25.06 -45.96
CA MET A 1 -21.26 -25.60 -45.12
C MET A 1 -21.46 -25.03 -43.72
N TRP A 2 -22.36 -25.62 -42.93
CA TRP A 2 -22.04 -26.58 -41.86
C TRP A 2 -20.89 -26.09 -40.97
N ASN A 3 -21.24 -25.57 -39.79
CA ASN A 3 -20.34 -25.46 -38.64
C ASN A 3 -20.72 -26.58 -37.65
N PRO A 4 -19.83 -27.53 -37.30
CA PRO A 4 -20.19 -28.79 -36.63
C PRO A 4 -20.47 -28.69 -35.12
N PHE A 5 -20.45 -27.51 -34.52
CA PHE A 5 -20.42 -27.38 -33.05
C PHE A 5 -21.58 -26.59 -32.45
N ALA A 6 -22.68 -26.43 -33.21
CA ALA A 6 -23.94 -25.97 -32.64
C ALA A 6 -24.67 -27.12 -31.93
N ARG A 7 -25.14 -26.84 -30.71
CA ARG A 7 -26.02 -27.60 -29.79
C ARG A 7 -25.33 -28.59 -28.83
N LYS A 8 -25.73 -28.72 -27.56
CA LYS A 8 -26.90 -28.18 -26.83
C LYS A 8 -26.67 -28.27 -25.32
N GLU A 9 -27.32 -27.35 -24.61
CA GLU A 9 -27.64 -27.34 -23.18
C GLU A 9 -28.00 -28.72 -22.59
N ARG A 10 -27.71 -28.90 -21.29
CA ARG A 10 -28.68 -29.17 -20.20
C ARG A 10 -27.93 -29.19 -18.85
N GLU A 11 -28.28 -28.28 -17.94
CA GLU A 11 -29.14 -28.53 -16.75
C GLU A 11 -28.42 -29.45 -15.72
N GLN A 12 -27.73 -28.91 -14.70
CA GLN A 12 -28.24 -28.33 -13.44
C GLN A 12 -28.43 -29.43 -12.37
N ASP A 13 -27.61 -29.41 -11.31
CA ASP A 13 -28.05 -29.26 -9.91
C ASP A 13 -26.95 -29.47 -8.87
N ASP A 14 -27.18 -28.78 -7.75
CA ASP A 14 -26.70 -29.00 -6.37
C ASP A 14 -25.40 -28.33 -5.85
N ALA A 15 -25.63 -27.10 -5.36
CA ALA A 15 -25.65 -26.72 -3.93
C ALA A 15 -24.34 -26.62 -3.12
N ALA A 16 -24.08 -25.34 -2.74
CA ALA A 16 -23.57 -24.82 -1.46
C ALA A 16 -22.14 -25.25 -1.03
N VAL A 17 -21.25 -24.43 -0.46
CA VAL A 17 -21.36 -23.38 0.57
C VAL A 17 -20.06 -22.58 0.52
N GLY A 18 -20.07 -21.27 0.77
CA GLY A 18 -18.84 -20.55 1.12
C GLY A 18 -18.82 -19.07 0.79
N SER A 19 -19.67 -18.29 1.47
CA SER A 19 -19.62 -16.84 1.46
C SER A 19 -18.25 -16.32 1.91
N VAL A 20 -17.62 -15.49 1.08
CA VAL A 20 -16.76 -14.40 1.55
C VAL A 20 -17.24 -13.16 0.82
N GLU A 21 -18.18 -12.46 1.45
CA GLU A 21 -18.53 -11.09 1.11
C GLU A 21 -17.35 -10.19 1.54
N ALA A 22 -16.38 -10.00 0.64
CA ALA A 22 -15.45 -8.88 0.76
C ALA A 22 -16.14 -7.67 0.11
N GLY A 23 -16.53 -6.74 0.98
CA GLY A 23 -17.31 -5.56 0.64
C GLY A 23 -16.79 -4.82 -0.59
N SER A 24 -17.73 -4.49 -1.46
CA SER A 24 -17.62 -3.49 -2.51
C SER A 24 -17.15 -2.16 -1.90
N SER A 25 -15.87 -1.84 -1.98
CA SER A 25 -15.39 -0.47 -1.81
C SER A 25 -15.34 0.22 -3.18
N SER A 26 -16.02 1.35 -3.24
CA SER A 26 -16.18 2.20 -4.42
C SER A 26 -14.84 2.66 -4.97
N ARG A 27 -14.44 2.16 -6.14
CA ARG A 27 -13.33 2.70 -6.93
C ARG A 27 -13.65 4.13 -7.37
N PRO A 28 -12.89 5.16 -6.95
CA PRO A 28 -12.90 6.42 -7.67
C PRO A 28 -12.18 6.18 -9.01
N ARG A 29 -12.95 6.07 -10.09
CA ARG A 29 -12.38 6.05 -11.45
C ARG A 29 -11.93 7.46 -11.81
N GLY A 30 -10.62 7.71 -11.75
CA GLY A 30 -10.00 8.89 -12.32
C GLY A 30 -8.48 8.88 -12.16
N HIS A 31 -7.75 8.80 -13.29
CA HIS A 31 -6.32 9.10 -13.45
C HIS A 31 -5.32 8.15 -12.74
N ALA A 32 -4.88 7.11 -13.46
CA ALA A 32 -3.68 6.29 -13.21
C ALA A 32 -3.27 6.16 -11.72
N GLU A 33 -4.02 5.35 -10.97
CA GLU A 33 -3.74 5.00 -9.58
C GLU A 33 -2.32 4.42 -9.48
N ILE A 34 -1.40 5.12 -8.80
CA ILE A 34 -0.03 4.66 -8.58
C ILE A 34 0.06 3.57 -7.50
N ALA A 35 -1.06 3.31 -6.82
CA ALA A 35 -1.16 2.38 -5.71
C ALA A 35 -2.57 1.78 -5.60
N GLU A 36 -2.66 0.62 -4.98
CA GLU A 36 -3.91 0.05 -4.45
C GLU A 36 -3.93 0.21 -2.93
N VAL A 37 -5.08 0.56 -2.36
CA VAL A 37 -5.21 0.79 -0.92
C VAL A 37 -6.21 -0.17 -0.29
N GLU A 38 -5.75 -0.88 0.73
CA GLU A 38 -6.57 -1.73 1.60
C GLU A 38 -6.52 -1.19 3.04
N HIS A 39 -7.61 -1.31 3.79
CA HIS A 39 -7.67 -0.85 5.18
C HIS A 39 -7.81 -2.02 6.15
N ILE A 40 -6.92 -2.07 7.13
CA ILE A 40 -6.93 -3.03 8.24
C ILE A 40 -7.06 -2.22 9.54
N GLY A 41 -8.29 -2.07 10.02
CA GLY A 41 -8.59 -1.22 11.17
C GLY A 41 -8.26 0.25 10.90
N ALA A 42 -7.36 0.83 11.70
CA ALA A 42 -6.87 2.21 11.55
C ALA A 42 -5.62 2.34 10.65
N THR A 43 -5.19 1.23 10.03
CA THR A 43 -3.99 1.16 9.20
C THR A 43 -4.38 1.02 7.74
N ALA A 44 -3.89 1.92 6.88
CA ALA A 44 -3.99 1.76 5.44
C ALA A 44 -2.74 1.07 4.89
N VAL A 45 -2.95 -0.04 4.20
CA VAL A 45 -1.94 -0.80 3.44
C VAL A 45 -1.98 -0.29 2.00
N ILE A 46 -0.87 0.30 1.57
CA ILE A 46 -0.72 0.98 0.29
C ILE A 46 0.25 0.17 -0.56
N THR A 47 -0.27 -0.54 -1.55
CA THR A 47 0.53 -1.34 -2.48
C THR A 47 0.85 -0.52 -3.71
N LEU A 48 2.10 -0.12 -3.88
CA LEU A 48 2.51 0.62 -5.08
C LEU A 48 2.46 -0.30 -6.30
N THR A 49 1.71 0.07 -7.33
CA THR A 49 1.52 -0.71 -8.56
C THR A 49 2.52 -0.34 -9.65
N VAL A 50 3.25 0.75 -9.46
CA VAL A 50 4.26 1.26 -10.39
C VAL A 50 5.64 0.63 -10.17
N THR A 51 6.39 0.46 -11.26
CA THR A 51 7.77 -0.04 -11.20
C THR A 51 8.79 1.07 -10.96
N GLU A 52 8.51 2.27 -11.46
CA GLU A 52 9.34 3.46 -11.31
C GLU A 52 8.61 4.49 -10.49
N LEU A 53 9.15 4.82 -9.32
CA LEU A 53 8.68 5.89 -8.46
C LEU A 53 9.72 7.02 -8.50
N THR A 54 9.77 7.71 -9.64
CA THR A 54 10.79 8.74 -9.93
C THR A 54 10.16 9.98 -10.55
N GLY A 55 10.78 11.13 -10.32
CA GLY A 55 10.35 12.42 -10.85
C GLY A 55 9.37 13.16 -9.93
N VAL A 56 9.16 14.43 -10.27
CA VAL A 56 8.31 15.35 -9.50
C VAL A 56 6.86 14.90 -9.52
N GLU A 57 6.36 14.43 -10.66
CA GLU A 57 4.96 13.99 -10.81
C GLU A 57 4.66 12.76 -9.92
N ALA A 58 5.56 11.78 -9.85
CA ALA A 58 5.41 10.62 -8.97
C ALA A 58 5.43 11.05 -7.49
N ALA A 59 6.30 11.99 -7.13
CA ALA A 59 6.39 12.54 -5.78
C ALA A 59 5.12 13.32 -5.38
N GLU A 60 4.54 14.11 -6.29
CA GLU A 60 3.29 14.84 -6.07
C GLU A 60 2.13 13.87 -5.86
N ARG A 61 1.99 12.86 -6.73
CA ARG A 61 0.94 11.84 -6.59
C ARG A 61 1.05 11.04 -5.29
N LEU A 62 2.27 10.71 -4.86
CA LEU A 62 2.49 10.04 -3.59
C LEU A 62 2.08 10.94 -2.41
N THR A 63 2.38 12.23 -2.48
CA THR A 63 1.96 13.21 -1.47
C THR A 63 0.44 13.28 -1.39
N GLU A 64 -0.23 13.47 -2.53
CA GLU A 64 -1.68 13.56 -2.62
C GLU A 64 -2.37 12.31 -2.06
N LEU A 65 -1.87 11.12 -2.39
CA LEU A 65 -2.40 9.86 -1.87
C LEU A 65 -2.30 9.80 -0.35
N LEU A 66 -1.13 10.08 0.21
CA LEU A 66 -0.91 10.02 1.66
C LEU A 66 -1.74 11.07 2.40
N ASP A 67 -1.85 12.28 1.87
CA ASP A 67 -2.64 13.36 2.46
C ASP A 67 -4.14 13.04 2.41
N GLN A 68 -4.63 12.44 1.32
CA GLN A 68 -6.02 11.98 1.22
C GLN A 68 -6.35 10.90 2.25
N LEU A 69 -5.46 9.92 2.43
CA LEU A 69 -5.66 8.86 3.41
C LEU A 69 -5.59 9.39 4.84
N ALA A 70 -4.69 10.34 5.11
CA ALA A 70 -4.60 11.01 6.41
C ALA A 70 -5.86 11.83 6.71
N ALA A 71 -6.37 12.57 5.73
CA ALA A 71 -7.61 13.33 5.84
C ALA A 71 -8.84 12.42 6.03
N ALA A 72 -8.80 11.20 5.49
CA ALA A 72 -9.81 10.16 5.72
C ALA A 72 -9.73 9.52 7.11
N GLY A 73 -8.74 9.89 7.94
CA GLY A 73 -8.60 9.45 9.32
C GLY A 73 -7.65 8.26 9.53
N SER A 74 -6.95 7.81 8.48
CA SER A 74 -5.91 6.80 8.64
C SER A 74 -4.68 7.41 9.30
N MET A 75 -4.28 6.85 10.44
CA MET A 75 -3.13 7.32 11.21
C MET A 75 -1.88 6.47 11.00
N ASN A 76 -2.07 5.26 10.46
CA ASN A 76 -1.01 4.30 10.25
C ASN A 76 -0.94 3.90 8.78
N PHE A 77 0.26 3.90 8.20
CA PHE A 77 0.49 3.51 6.81
C PHE A 77 1.51 2.39 6.70
N ILE A 78 1.21 1.42 5.83
CA ILE A 78 2.15 0.39 5.42
C ILE A 78 2.32 0.54 3.91
N LEU A 79 3.52 0.94 3.46
CA LEU A 79 3.83 1.02 2.04
C LEU A 79 4.47 -0.28 1.57
N ASP A 80 3.76 -1.02 0.73
CA ASP A 80 4.28 -2.17 0.03
C ASP A 80 4.93 -1.71 -1.28
N VAL A 81 6.26 -1.86 -1.33
CA VAL A 81 7.11 -1.44 -2.44
C VAL A 81 7.55 -2.62 -3.30
N GLN A 82 6.89 -3.79 -3.22
CA GLN A 82 7.28 -5.01 -3.94
C GLN A 82 7.48 -4.82 -5.45
N ASN A 83 6.71 -3.92 -6.07
CA ASN A 83 6.79 -3.65 -7.50
C ASN A 83 7.82 -2.57 -7.86
N VAL A 84 8.25 -1.76 -6.90
CA VAL A 84 9.12 -0.61 -7.13
C VAL A 84 10.57 -1.08 -7.26
N GLN A 85 11.16 -0.85 -8.44
CA GLN A 85 12.56 -1.16 -8.73
C GLN A 85 13.45 0.08 -8.64
N HIS A 86 12.88 1.25 -8.96
CA HIS A 86 13.60 2.51 -9.00
C HIS A 86 12.85 3.56 -8.20
N MET A 87 13.57 4.20 -7.26
CA MET A 87 13.09 5.33 -6.49
C MET A 87 14.18 6.40 -6.44
N ASP A 88 13.82 7.65 -6.67
CA ASP A 88 14.76 8.77 -6.67
C ASP A 88 14.68 9.60 -5.38
N SER A 89 15.58 10.59 -5.28
CA SER A 89 15.63 11.48 -4.11
C SER A 89 14.38 12.33 -3.92
N ALA A 90 13.63 12.61 -4.99
CA ALA A 90 12.42 13.43 -4.91
C ALA A 90 11.32 12.63 -4.19
N CYS A 91 11.07 11.40 -4.63
CA CYS A 91 10.05 10.53 -4.04
C CYS A 91 10.41 10.13 -2.61
N LEU A 92 11.68 9.79 -2.34
CA LEU A 92 12.16 9.56 -0.97
C LEU A 92 11.98 10.78 -0.08
N GLY A 93 12.31 11.97 -0.57
CA GLY A 93 12.18 13.22 0.16
C GLY A 93 10.72 13.50 0.54
N THR A 94 9.79 13.24 -0.36
CA THR A 94 8.35 13.29 -0.09
C THR A 94 7.95 12.29 0.99
N LEU A 95 8.34 11.03 0.85
CA LEU A 95 8.04 9.96 1.81
C LEU A 95 8.47 10.34 3.23
N VAL A 96 9.66 10.92 3.36
CA VAL A 96 10.20 11.39 4.65
C VAL A 96 9.42 12.58 5.20
N LYS A 97 8.98 13.51 4.35
CA LYS A 97 8.17 14.66 4.77
C LYS A 97 6.80 14.19 5.29
N SER A 98 6.11 13.34 4.53
CA SER A 98 4.82 12.79 4.92
C SER A 98 4.94 11.97 6.20
N PHE A 99 5.99 11.15 6.33
CA PHE A 99 6.29 10.45 7.58
C PHE A 99 6.38 11.39 8.77
N ARG A 100 7.21 12.45 8.68
CA ARG A 100 7.37 13.41 9.78
C ARG A 100 6.07 14.13 10.13
N ALA A 101 5.25 14.44 9.13
CA ALA A 101 3.95 15.07 9.35
C ALA A 101 3.03 14.15 10.16
N LEU A 102 2.94 12.87 9.80
CA LEU A 102 2.14 11.88 10.54
C LEU A 102 2.70 11.57 11.92
N ASP A 103 4.02 11.41 12.02
CA ASP A 103 4.70 11.13 13.29
C ASP A 103 4.44 12.23 14.32
N SER A 104 4.34 13.50 13.87
CA SER A 104 4.03 14.64 14.74
C SER A 104 2.61 14.63 15.33
N ILE A 105 1.68 13.90 14.71
CA ILE A 105 0.32 13.67 15.22
C ILE A 105 0.13 12.28 15.82
N GLY A 106 1.23 11.54 16.03
CA GLY A 106 1.23 10.20 16.63
C GLY A 106 0.96 9.06 15.64
N GLY A 107 0.83 9.37 14.35
CA GLY A 107 0.73 8.39 13.27
C GLY A 107 2.06 7.69 12.98
N ARG A 108 2.01 6.58 12.23
CA ARG A 108 3.19 5.75 11.92
C ARG A 108 3.22 5.35 10.46
N ILE A 109 4.42 5.21 9.89
CA ILE A 109 4.62 4.55 8.59
C ILE A 109 5.59 3.39 8.74
N ALA A 110 5.34 2.29 8.04
CA ALA A 110 6.30 1.22 7.78
C ALA A 110 6.40 0.94 6.28
N LEU A 111 7.56 0.43 5.83
CA LEU A 111 7.73 -0.10 4.48
C LEU A 111 7.88 -1.63 4.52
N VAL A 112 7.37 -2.31 3.50
CA VAL A 112 7.44 -3.77 3.37
C VAL A 112 7.86 -4.19 1.96
N ASN A 113 8.33 -5.43 1.83
CA ASN A 113 8.76 -6.03 0.55
C ASN A 113 9.78 -5.21 -0.26
N ALA A 114 10.57 -4.36 0.40
CA ALA A 114 11.67 -3.67 -0.24
C ALA A 114 12.71 -4.69 -0.73
N ASP A 115 13.05 -4.66 -2.02
CA ASP A 115 14.12 -5.49 -2.58
C ASP A 115 15.50 -5.08 -2.04
N ARG A 116 16.56 -5.81 -2.40
CA ARG A 116 17.91 -5.47 -1.92
C ARG A 116 18.38 -4.09 -2.38
N SER A 117 18.00 -3.66 -3.57
CA SER A 117 18.42 -2.39 -4.16
C SER A 117 17.81 -1.21 -3.39
N VAL A 118 16.50 -1.27 -3.17
CA VAL A 118 15.71 -0.31 -2.41
C VAL A 118 16.15 -0.29 -0.95
N GLN A 119 16.36 -1.46 -0.33
CA GLN A 119 16.93 -1.53 1.03
C GLN A 119 18.33 -0.90 1.13
N TYR A 120 19.20 -1.12 0.14
CA TYR A 120 20.54 -0.54 0.11
C TYR A 120 20.47 0.99 0.04
N LEU A 121 19.58 1.53 -0.81
CA LEU A 121 19.34 2.95 -0.94
C LEU A 121 18.78 3.58 0.35
N PHE A 122 17.87 2.91 1.05
CA PHE A 122 17.39 3.36 2.36
C PHE A 122 18.49 3.35 3.43
N LYS A 123 19.36 2.34 3.46
CA LYS A 123 20.51 2.29 4.37
C LYS A 123 21.54 3.37 4.09
N LEU A 124 21.84 3.61 2.81
CA LEU A 124 22.79 4.64 2.39
C LEU A 124 22.30 6.04 2.80
N THR A 125 21.00 6.28 2.68
CA THR A 125 20.33 7.54 3.03
C THR A 125 19.98 7.65 4.53
N LYS A 126 20.28 6.62 5.33
CA LYS A 126 19.92 6.51 6.76
C LYS A 126 18.42 6.62 7.04
N LEU A 127 17.60 6.31 6.05
CA LEU A 127 16.14 6.33 6.16
C LEU A 127 15.58 5.12 6.90
N ASP A 128 16.36 4.05 7.00
CA ASP A 128 16.12 2.91 7.89
C ASP A 128 16.01 3.32 9.38
N ARG A 129 16.53 4.50 9.74
CA ARG A 129 16.39 5.08 11.09
C ARG A 129 15.17 5.97 11.25
N VAL A 130 14.50 6.32 10.14
CA VAL A 130 13.36 7.22 10.14
C VAL A 130 12.08 6.42 10.29
N PHE A 131 11.92 5.34 9.54
CA PHE A 131 10.78 4.43 9.66
C PHE A 131 11.22 2.96 9.56
N PRO A 132 10.48 2.02 10.18
CA PRO A 132 10.78 0.60 10.09
C PRO A 132 10.59 0.07 8.66
N ILE A 133 11.58 -0.71 8.20
CA ILE A 133 11.49 -1.52 6.98
C ILE A 133 11.33 -2.98 7.42
N CYS A 134 10.15 -3.54 7.17
CA CYS A 134 9.77 -4.89 7.56
C CYS A 134 9.80 -5.82 6.34
N VAL A 135 9.75 -7.12 6.60
CA VAL A 135 9.74 -8.12 5.52
C VAL A 135 8.39 -8.16 4.80
N ASP A 136 7.29 -8.14 5.56
CA ASP A 136 5.92 -8.26 5.05
C ASP A 136 4.93 -7.36 5.83
N VAL A 137 3.71 -7.25 5.30
CA VAL A 137 2.60 -6.45 5.88
C VAL A 137 2.27 -6.91 7.30
N MET A 138 2.23 -8.21 7.56
CA MET A 138 1.87 -8.75 8.87
C MET A 138 2.89 -8.37 9.95
N THR A 139 4.17 -8.39 9.60
CA THR A 139 5.27 -7.97 10.47
C THR A 139 5.17 -6.46 10.74
N ALA A 140 4.88 -5.66 9.71
CA ALA A 140 4.71 -4.21 9.84
C ALA A 140 3.53 -3.85 10.74
N LEU A 141 2.37 -4.53 10.60
CA LEU A 141 1.21 -4.34 11.48
C LEU A 141 1.59 -4.55 12.95
N ASN A 142 2.26 -5.66 13.26
CA ASN A 142 2.72 -5.94 14.62
C ASN A 142 3.67 -4.87 15.17
N VAL A 143 4.56 -4.33 14.33
CA VAL A 143 5.51 -3.27 14.74
C VAL A 143 4.76 -1.97 15.04
N ILE A 144 3.83 -1.58 14.18
CA ILE A 144 3.04 -0.36 14.32
C ILE A 144 2.12 -0.43 15.54
N GLU A 145 1.41 -1.55 15.74
CA GLU A 145 0.53 -1.76 16.89
C GLU A 145 1.29 -1.67 18.22
N ARG A 146 2.47 -2.31 18.31
CA ARG A 146 3.31 -2.25 19.52
C ARG A 146 3.83 -0.84 19.80
N ALA A 147 4.12 -0.06 18.76
CA ALA A 147 4.54 1.33 18.91
C ALA A 147 3.38 2.23 19.39
N ALA A 148 2.15 1.97 18.95
CA ALA A 148 0.97 2.67 19.41
C ALA A 148 0.66 2.37 20.89
N THR A 149 0.77 1.11 21.32
CA THR A 149 0.55 0.74 22.74
C THR A 149 1.55 1.40 23.69
N ARG A 150 2.80 1.60 23.26
CA ARG A 150 3.85 2.27 24.07
C ARG A 150 3.71 3.78 24.19
N ALA A 151 2.98 4.43 23.28
CA ALA A 151 2.76 5.87 23.32
C ALA A 151 1.59 6.27 24.24
N ALA A 152 0.74 5.31 24.61
CA ALA A 152 -0.45 5.53 25.44
C ALA A 152 -0.25 5.23 26.93
N GLY A 153 0.95 4.87 27.36
CA GLY A 153 1.31 4.60 28.77
C GLY A 153 2.44 5.50 29.24
#